data_AF-A0A7C5KQM4-F1
#
_entry.id   AF-A0A7C5KQM4-F1
#
_cell.length_a   1.000
_cell.length_b   1.000
_cell.length_c   1.000
_cell.angle_alpha   90.00
_cell.angle_beta   90.00
_cell.angle_gamma   90.00
#
_symmetry.space_group_name_H-M   'P 1'
#
loop_
_entity.id
_entity.type
_entity.pdbx_description
1 polymer ?
#
loop_
_entity_poly.entity_id
_entity_poly.type
_entity_poly.pdbx_seq_one_letter_code
_entity_poly.pdbx_strand_id
1 'polypeptide(L)'
;MTDLELPSLQIGRYIDLLKRRRWQLLPAALVGLLVGLLVAWLIPRYYQAKTLIRLQPPLLAEANPGPREDPFVKEVSKARFTIRDFKLVDKAVLELGWEEYHAVREDNISSYRGMIWSLIDRIDVIDYDPGEKRGSAMIAIVYMDRDPIRAAEFANKIRDLYLKRETELVRDRAMGEFNRLKSVVARRYRLFQVALGDLRKVQAKNPNLFGVGQDGKPIAQQLKKDWSALGNQIADLEARKASLESQIKALEQALERIPPERNVVRDLSDPKIQALAAADLLKLQQIDTETKFWSPAHAGYKAKMQERKQILARIEKLLKGQKKGGKVETEPNPLWTQNNSLREKLLREREGLAKRLVVLKKRYEKLGRDLDQLPEARANAERLQAIVDQEKKAWNEANDELNNQRALTQRLDSTARIIDVISEAEPPPAPTYPNPYLIAFLGAGLGLAVSIGLIFLLDLLQATWKTYEDVERGLPVPALGGVAHLDLAEDLARAKRLRVRVALISLTFLLLVIGIFVIWILDPVRLPSWLRDFMSSVFQQGG
;
A
#
# COMPACT_ATOMS: atom_id res chain seq x y z
N MET A 1 -79.37 -4.99 -9.54
CA MET A 1 -78.14 -4.20 -9.75
C MET A 1 -77.90 -4.23 -11.25
N THR A 2 -78.53 -3.32 -11.96
CA THR A 2 -78.50 -3.23 -13.42
C THR A 2 -77.39 -2.28 -13.84
N ASP A 3 -76.63 -2.73 -14.82
CA ASP A 3 -75.43 -2.11 -15.35
C ASP A 3 -75.61 -0.62 -15.65
N LEU A 4 -74.78 0.19 -15.00
CA LEU A 4 -74.48 1.54 -15.46
C LEU A 4 -73.63 1.40 -16.74
N GLU A 5 -74.30 1.16 -17.86
CA GLU A 5 -73.69 1.34 -19.18
C GLU A 5 -73.27 2.81 -19.30
N LEU A 6 -71.98 3.07 -19.09
CA LEU A 6 -71.40 4.37 -19.33
C LEU A 6 -71.61 4.72 -20.82
N PRO A 7 -72.14 5.92 -21.14
CA PRO A 7 -72.42 6.29 -22.51
C PRO A 7 -71.13 6.19 -23.35
N SER A 8 -71.23 5.55 -24.52
CA SER A 8 -70.13 5.46 -25.47
C SER A 8 -69.68 6.87 -25.83
N LEU A 9 -68.49 7.25 -25.37
CA LEU A 9 -67.86 8.54 -25.64
C LEU A 9 -67.55 8.63 -27.14
N GLN A 10 -68.52 9.12 -27.93
CA GLN A 10 -68.30 9.43 -29.34
C GLN A 10 -67.39 10.66 -29.44
N ILE A 11 -66.07 10.43 -29.48
CA ILE A 11 -65.03 11.48 -29.57
C ILE A 11 -65.32 12.48 -30.71
N GLY A 12 -65.92 12.01 -31.81
CA GLY A 12 -66.35 12.85 -32.93
C GLY A 12 -67.31 13.99 -32.55
N ARG A 13 -68.26 13.75 -31.65
CA ARG A 13 -69.24 14.76 -31.18
C ARG A 13 -68.55 15.92 -30.47
N TYR A 14 -67.57 15.62 -29.62
CA TYR A 14 -66.83 16.64 -28.89
C TYR A 14 -65.91 17.45 -29.81
N ILE A 15 -65.33 16.82 -30.83
CA ILE A 15 -64.54 17.52 -31.85
C ILE A 15 -65.43 18.48 -32.65
N ASP A 16 -66.64 18.07 -33.01
CA ASP A 16 -67.57 18.92 -33.77
C ASP A 16 -68.14 20.08 -32.93
N LEU A 17 -68.39 19.86 -31.64
CA LEU A 17 -68.73 20.91 -30.68
C LEU A 17 -67.64 21.99 -30.66
N LEU A 18 -66.37 21.59 -30.55
CA LEU A 18 -65.22 22.50 -30.54
C LEU A 18 -65.06 23.23 -31.89
N LYS A 19 -65.23 22.54 -33.02
CA LYS A 19 -65.20 23.18 -34.35
C LYS A 19 -66.27 24.27 -34.49
N ARG A 20 -67.48 24.03 -33.99
CA ARG A 20 -68.59 25.01 -34.03
C ARG A 20 -68.34 26.21 -33.13
N ARG A 21 -67.66 26.00 -31.99
CA ARG A 21 -67.36 27.04 -30.98
C ARG A 21 -65.93 27.57 -31.04
N ARG A 22 -65.15 27.29 -32.10
CA ARG A 22 -63.74 27.71 -32.23
C ARG A 22 -63.50 29.21 -32.05
N TRP A 23 -64.49 30.04 -32.38
CA TRP A 23 -64.43 31.49 -32.21
C TRP A 23 -64.59 31.94 -30.74
N GLN A 24 -65.08 31.07 -29.85
CA GLN A 24 -65.10 31.28 -28.40
C GLN A 24 -63.78 30.87 -27.74
N LEU A 25 -63.03 29.95 -28.36
CA LEU A 25 -61.71 29.50 -27.89
C LEU A 25 -60.62 30.55 -28.11
N LEU A 26 -60.66 31.25 -29.25
CA LEU A 26 -59.63 32.21 -29.64
C LEU A 26 -59.47 33.40 -28.68
N PRO A 27 -60.55 34.07 -28.23
CA PRO A 27 -60.46 35.11 -27.21
C PRO A 27 -59.81 34.66 -25.90
N ALA A 28 -60.13 33.44 -25.45
CA ALA A 28 -59.63 32.96 -24.18
C ALA A 28 -58.18 32.44 -24.27
N ALA A 29 -57.76 31.94 -25.42
CA ALA A 29 -56.35 31.72 -25.73
C ALA A 29 -55.56 33.04 -25.69
N LEU A 30 -56.11 34.12 -26.24
CA LEU A 30 -55.51 35.45 -26.22
C LEU A 30 -55.43 36.03 -24.80
N VAL A 31 -56.48 35.87 -24.00
CA VAL A 31 -56.47 36.25 -22.58
C VAL A 31 -55.42 35.44 -21.82
N GLY A 32 -55.35 34.12 -22.03
CA GLY A 32 -54.32 33.27 -21.43
C GLY A 32 -52.90 33.67 -21.84
N LEU A 33 -52.70 34.02 -23.11
CA LEU A 33 -51.41 34.53 -23.62
C LEU A 33 -51.04 35.86 -22.95
N LEU A 34 -51.99 36.78 -22.84
CA LEU A 34 -51.78 38.07 -22.18
C LEU A 34 -51.42 37.87 -20.71
N VAL A 35 -52.17 37.04 -19.98
CA VAL A 35 -51.87 36.69 -18.59
C VAL A 35 -50.49 36.03 -18.50
N GLY A 36 -50.14 35.13 -19.42
CA GLY A 36 -48.80 34.52 -19.48
C GLY A 36 -47.69 35.55 -19.66
N LEU A 37 -47.85 36.53 -20.57
CA LEU A 37 -46.90 37.63 -20.75
C LEU A 37 -46.80 38.53 -19.50
N LEU A 38 -47.93 38.80 -18.84
CA LEU A 38 -47.96 39.57 -17.59
C LEU A 38 -47.20 38.85 -16.47
N VAL A 39 -47.44 37.54 -16.31
CA VAL A 39 -46.73 36.71 -15.33
C VAL A 39 -45.24 36.66 -15.66
N ALA A 40 -44.87 36.49 -16.93
CA ALA A 40 -43.47 36.50 -17.36
C ALA A 40 -42.77 37.82 -17.07
N TRP A 41 -43.50 38.93 -17.13
CA TRP A 41 -42.98 40.25 -16.80
C TRP A 41 -42.86 40.48 -15.29
N LEU A 42 -43.73 39.87 -14.49
CA LEU A 42 -43.72 39.98 -13.03
C LEU A 42 -42.57 39.20 -12.38
N ILE A 43 -42.16 38.09 -12.99
CA ILE A 43 -41.04 37.29 -12.48
C ILE A 43 -39.73 38.09 -12.70
N PRO A 44 -38.90 38.26 -11.65
CA PRO A 44 -37.60 38.94 -11.79
C PRO A 44 -36.75 38.29 -12.87
N ARG A 45 -36.11 39.11 -13.68
CA ARG A 45 -35.20 38.66 -14.74
C ARG A 45 -33.86 38.29 -14.12
N TYR A 46 -33.32 37.13 -14.50
CA TYR A 46 -32.04 36.63 -14.06
C TYR A 46 -31.09 36.46 -15.25
N TYR A 47 -29.86 36.89 -15.04
CA TYR A 47 -28.72 36.77 -15.92
C TYR A 47 -27.94 35.52 -15.53
N GLN A 48 -27.79 34.61 -16.48
CA GLN A 48 -27.12 33.33 -16.26
C GLN A 48 -25.68 33.42 -16.78
N ALA A 49 -24.71 33.32 -15.87
CA ALA A 49 -23.30 33.24 -16.23
C ALA A 49 -22.81 31.79 -16.09
N LYS A 50 -21.92 31.38 -17.01
CA LYS A 50 -21.43 30.00 -17.10
C LYS A 50 -19.92 29.98 -17.30
N THR A 51 -19.22 29.22 -16.47
CA THR A 51 -17.80 28.88 -16.67
C THR A 51 -17.66 27.38 -16.89
N LEU A 52 -16.71 27.01 -17.76
CA LEU A 52 -16.44 25.61 -18.12
C LEU A 52 -15.09 25.18 -17.57
N ILE A 53 -15.08 24.04 -16.87
CA ILE A 53 -13.87 23.38 -16.39
C ILE A 53 -13.76 21.97 -16.97
N ARG A 54 -12.53 21.54 -17.24
CA ARG A 54 -12.20 20.17 -17.64
C ARG A 54 -11.57 19.44 -16.47
N LEU A 55 -12.18 18.34 -16.05
CA LEU A 55 -11.58 17.43 -15.08
C LEU A 55 -10.77 16.38 -15.85
N GLN A 56 -9.47 16.36 -15.59
CA GLN A 56 -8.59 15.29 -16.05
C GLN A 56 -8.71 14.09 -15.09
N PRO A 57 -8.42 12.86 -15.56
CA PRO A 57 -8.42 11.69 -14.69
C PRO A 57 -7.45 11.91 -13.52
N PRO A 58 -7.81 11.51 -12.29
CA PRO A 58 -6.94 11.70 -11.15
C PRO A 58 -5.59 11.02 -11.41
N LEU A 59 -4.48 11.77 -11.24
CA LEU A 59 -3.11 11.23 -11.33
C LEU A 59 -2.87 10.03 -10.38
N LEU A 60 -3.71 9.92 -9.35
CA LEU A 60 -3.72 8.88 -8.32
C LEU A 60 -5.03 8.08 -8.35
N ALA A 61 -5.59 7.81 -9.53
CA ALA A 61 -6.81 7.02 -9.66
C ALA A 61 -6.58 5.58 -9.14
N GLU A 62 -7.26 5.22 -8.04
CA GLU A 62 -7.52 3.82 -7.73
C GLU A 62 -8.59 3.28 -8.67
N ALA A 63 -8.28 2.13 -9.26
CA ALA A 63 -9.19 1.21 -9.92
C ALA A 63 -9.82 1.65 -11.27
N ASN A 64 -9.35 0.94 -12.29
CA ASN A 64 -10.02 0.60 -13.54
C ASN A 64 -11.56 0.57 -13.36
N PRO A 65 -12.32 1.58 -13.83
CA PRO A 65 -13.77 1.52 -13.82
C PRO A 65 -14.20 0.26 -14.59
N GLY A 66 -15.24 -0.42 -14.11
CA GLY A 66 -15.76 -1.59 -14.81
C GLY A 66 -16.06 -1.23 -16.28
N PRO A 67 -16.00 -2.20 -17.22
CA PRO A 67 -16.00 -1.95 -18.67
C PRO A 67 -17.25 -1.26 -19.26
N ARG A 68 -18.19 -0.78 -18.43
CA ARG A 68 -19.46 -0.13 -18.82
C ARG A 68 -19.88 1.04 -17.91
N GLU A 69 -19.02 1.53 -17.01
CA GLU A 69 -19.35 2.69 -16.17
C GLU A 69 -18.55 3.92 -16.59
N ASP A 70 -19.19 5.09 -16.64
CA ASP A 70 -18.51 6.35 -16.91
C ASP A 70 -17.50 6.66 -15.78
N PRO A 71 -16.20 6.79 -16.11
CA PRO A 71 -15.11 6.93 -15.14
C PRO A 71 -15.19 8.18 -14.26
N PHE A 72 -16.00 9.18 -14.63
CA PHE A 72 -16.06 10.48 -13.94
C PHE A 72 -17.36 10.73 -13.19
N VAL A 73 -18.31 9.78 -13.14
CA VAL A 73 -19.62 9.99 -12.49
C VAL A 73 -19.46 10.36 -11.02
N LYS A 74 -18.50 9.74 -10.32
CA LYS A 74 -18.23 10.00 -8.90
C LYS A 74 -17.62 11.39 -8.70
N GLU A 75 -16.69 11.77 -9.55
CA GLU A 75 -15.97 13.04 -9.55
C GLU A 75 -16.91 14.19 -9.87
N VAL A 76 -17.77 14.04 -10.88
CA VAL A 76 -18.81 15.00 -11.25
C VAL A 76 -19.84 15.15 -10.13
N SER A 77 -20.27 14.03 -9.53
CA SER A 77 -21.18 14.06 -8.38
C SER A 77 -20.54 14.77 -7.19
N LYS A 78 -19.27 14.47 -6.89
CA LYS A 78 -18.50 15.15 -5.84
C LYS A 78 -18.38 16.65 -6.13
N ALA A 79 -18.11 17.04 -7.38
CA ALA A 79 -18.04 18.44 -7.79
C ALA A 79 -19.37 19.15 -7.54
N ARG A 80 -20.50 18.52 -7.93
CA ARG A 80 -21.86 19.05 -7.70
C ARG A 80 -22.13 19.34 -6.22
N PHE A 81 -21.72 18.45 -5.33
CA PHE A 81 -21.86 18.67 -3.88
C PHE A 81 -20.87 19.71 -3.33
N THR A 82 -19.62 19.70 -3.80
CA THR A 82 -18.54 20.57 -3.27
C THR A 82 -18.71 22.02 -3.69
N ILE A 83 -19.11 22.26 -4.94
CA ILE A 83 -19.36 23.60 -5.48
C ILE A 83 -20.55 24.27 -4.78
N ARG A 84 -21.56 23.47 -4.39
CA ARG A 84 -22.75 23.91 -3.64
C ARG A 84 -22.58 23.82 -2.12
N ASP A 85 -21.37 23.55 -1.63
CA ASP A 85 -21.06 23.48 -0.21
C ASP A 85 -21.15 24.87 0.42
N PHE A 86 -21.90 24.98 1.53
CA PHE A 86 -22.15 26.24 2.22
C PHE A 86 -20.87 27.02 2.51
N LYS A 87 -19.83 26.33 2.97
CA LYS A 87 -18.54 26.97 3.34
C LYS A 87 -17.82 27.55 2.13
N LEU A 88 -17.93 26.91 0.96
CA LEU A 88 -17.29 27.39 -0.26
C LEU A 88 -18.01 28.63 -0.79
N VAL A 89 -19.34 28.61 -0.77
CA VAL A 89 -20.17 29.75 -1.18
C VAL A 89 -20.02 30.93 -0.22
N ASP A 90 -20.08 30.69 1.10
CA ASP A 90 -19.82 31.71 2.13
C ASP A 90 -18.47 32.40 1.88
N LYS A 91 -17.41 31.61 1.66
CA LYS A 91 -16.09 32.14 1.35
C LYS A 91 -16.05 32.95 0.05
N ALA A 92 -16.78 32.55 -0.98
CA ALA A 92 -16.85 33.28 -2.24
C ALA A 92 -17.45 34.68 -2.04
N VAL A 93 -18.56 34.78 -1.31
CA VAL A 93 -19.23 36.06 -0.99
C VAL A 93 -18.30 36.99 -0.21
N LEU A 94 -17.60 36.46 0.80
CA LEU A 94 -16.67 37.25 1.63
C LEU A 94 -15.46 37.75 0.85
N GLU A 95 -14.91 36.93 -0.05
CA GLU A 95 -13.77 37.33 -0.87
C GLU A 95 -14.17 38.27 -2.03
N LEU A 96 -15.44 38.30 -2.43
CA LEU A 96 -15.99 39.27 -3.39
C LEU A 96 -16.39 40.59 -2.72
N GLY A 97 -16.53 40.63 -1.39
CA GLY A 97 -16.78 41.86 -0.65
C GLY A 97 -18.19 42.42 -0.84
N TRP A 98 -19.21 41.57 -0.99
CA TRP A 98 -20.60 42.05 -1.15
C TRP A 98 -21.12 42.66 0.16
N GLU A 99 -21.15 44.00 0.24
CA GLU A 99 -21.47 44.76 1.47
C GLU A 99 -22.81 44.37 2.11
N GLU A 100 -23.84 44.13 1.28
CA GLU A 100 -25.17 43.71 1.71
C GLU A 100 -25.16 42.39 2.51
N TYR A 101 -24.22 41.50 2.21
CA TYR A 101 -24.02 40.24 2.94
C TYR A 101 -23.18 40.44 4.20
N HIS A 102 -22.20 41.35 4.18
CA HIS A 102 -21.36 41.67 5.34
C HIS A 102 -22.16 42.31 6.48
N ALA A 103 -23.00 43.31 6.17
CA ALA A 103 -23.82 43.98 7.16
C ALA A 103 -24.77 42.99 7.88
N VAL A 104 -25.44 42.13 7.11
CA VAL A 104 -26.38 41.13 7.66
C VAL A 104 -25.66 40.06 8.47
N ARG A 105 -24.41 39.71 8.13
CA ARG A 105 -23.62 38.74 8.89
C ARG A 105 -23.30 39.23 10.30
N GLU A 106 -22.99 40.52 10.46
CA GLU A 106 -22.68 41.13 11.75
C GLU A 106 -23.94 41.27 12.62
N ASP A 107 -25.06 41.66 12.00
CA ASP A 107 -26.31 41.91 12.72
C ASP A 107 -27.11 40.62 13.04
N ASN A 108 -27.25 39.71 12.08
CA ASN A 108 -28.11 38.53 12.22
C ASN A 108 -27.61 37.32 11.41
N ILE A 109 -26.93 36.40 12.11
CA ILE A 109 -26.34 35.22 11.50
C ILE A 109 -27.36 34.24 10.89
N SER A 110 -28.60 34.20 11.42
CA SER A 110 -29.65 33.31 10.89
C SER A 110 -30.13 33.81 9.53
N SER A 111 -30.36 35.12 9.40
CA SER A 111 -30.71 35.75 8.13
C SER A 111 -29.59 35.59 7.11
N TYR A 112 -28.34 35.80 7.53
CA TYR A 112 -27.17 35.58 6.68
C TYR A 112 -27.10 34.16 6.12
N ARG A 113 -27.32 33.14 6.97
CA ARG A 113 -27.35 31.75 6.52
C ARG A 113 -28.46 31.50 5.49
N GLY A 114 -29.64 32.10 5.68
CA GLY A 114 -30.73 32.05 4.71
C GLY A 114 -30.34 32.67 3.36
N MET A 115 -29.65 33.82 3.38
CA MET A 115 -29.17 34.47 2.17
C MET A 115 -28.14 33.61 1.41
N ILE A 116 -27.21 32.96 2.12
CA ILE A 116 -26.25 32.03 1.51
C ILE A 116 -26.96 30.81 0.91
N TRP A 117 -27.98 30.23 1.57
CA TRP A 117 -28.77 29.16 0.98
C TRP A 117 -29.49 29.58 -0.30
N SER A 118 -30.01 30.81 -0.33
CA SER A 118 -30.62 31.35 -1.55
C SER A 118 -29.63 31.44 -2.72
N LEU A 119 -28.34 31.69 -2.45
CA LEU A 119 -27.28 31.66 -3.45
C LEU A 119 -27.02 30.23 -3.94
N ILE A 120 -26.94 29.27 -3.01
CA ILE A 120 -26.71 27.85 -3.30
C ILE A 120 -27.81 27.26 -4.18
N ASP A 121 -29.06 27.70 -4.01
CA ASP A 121 -30.20 27.27 -4.83
C ASP A 121 -30.14 27.80 -6.26
N ARG A 122 -29.41 28.90 -6.49
CA ARG A 122 -29.19 29.50 -7.82
C ARG A 122 -27.92 29.01 -8.51
N ILE A 123 -27.18 28.09 -7.89
CA ILE A 123 -26.02 27.43 -8.49
C ILE A 123 -26.44 26.10 -9.09
N ASP A 124 -26.14 25.90 -10.37
CA ASP A 124 -26.27 24.62 -11.04
C ASP A 124 -24.93 24.12 -11.55
N VAL A 125 -24.77 22.80 -11.55
CA VAL A 125 -23.53 22.11 -11.98
C VAL A 125 -23.92 21.04 -12.98
N ILE A 126 -23.64 21.32 -14.24
CA ILE A 126 -24.08 20.53 -15.39
C ILE A 126 -22.90 19.77 -15.97
N ASP A 127 -23.06 18.47 -16.19
CA ASP A 127 -22.12 17.68 -16.97
C ASP A 127 -22.45 17.85 -18.47
N TYR A 128 -21.51 18.42 -19.23
CA TYR A 128 -21.76 18.80 -20.62
C TYR A 128 -21.56 17.64 -21.61
N ASP A 129 -20.80 16.61 -21.22
CA ASP A 129 -20.46 15.48 -22.10
C ASP A 129 -20.41 14.15 -21.33
N PRO A 130 -21.54 13.67 -20.78
CA PRO A 130 -21.60 12.39 -20.07
C PRO A 130 -21.41 11.21 -21.03
N GLY A 131 -20.55 10.23 -20.68
CA GLY A 131 -20.29 9.09 -21.56
C GLY A 131 -19.33 8.04 -21.01
N GLU A 132 -19.52 6.79 -21.42
CA GLU A 132 -18.79 5.60 -20.89
C GLU A 132 -17.30 5.54 -21.28
N LYS A 133 -16.88 6.24 -22.34
CA LYS A 133 -15.52 6.15 -22.91
C LYS A 133 -14.80 7.50 -22.98
N ARG A 134 -15.18 8.45 -22.12
CA ARG A 134 -14.55 9.77 -22.12
C ARG A 134 -13.23 9.77 -21.37
N GLY A 135 -12.24 10.49 -21.91
CA GLY A 135 -10.93 10.70 -21.28
C GLY A 135 -10.88 11.90 -20.34
N SER A 136 -11.94 12.72 -20.30
CA SER A 136 -12.10 13.88 -19.41
C SER A 136 -13.57 14.21 -19.24
N ALA A 137 -13.96 14.78 -18.09
CA ALA A 137 -15.30 15.33 -17.89
C ALA A 137 -15.30 16.86 -18.07
N MET A 138 -16.31 17.41 -18.73
CA MET A 138 -16.52 18.86 -18.85
C MET A 138 -17.67 19.29 -17.95
N ILE A 139 -17.36 20.04 -16.91
CA ILE A 139 -18.35 20.54 -15.95
C ILE A 139 -18.60 22.02 -16.22
N ALA A 140 -19.86 22.37 -16.35
CA ALA A 140 -20.33 23.75 -16.37
C ALA A 140 -20.79 24.16 -14.98
N ILE A 141 -20.17 25.21 -14.44
CA ILE A 141 -20.66 25.89 -13.23
C ILE A 141 -21.51 27.06 -13.72
N VAL A 142 -22.78 27.02 -13.35
CA VAL A 142 -23.78 27.99 -13.76
C VAL A 142 -24.28 28.72 -12.52
N TYR A 143 -24.31 30.05 -12.59
CA TYR A 143 -24.91 30.87 -11.54
C TYR A 143 -25.83 31.92 -12.14
N MET A 144 -26.90 32.23 -11.41
CA MET A 144 -27.95 33.15 -11.84
C MET A 144 -28.11 34.29 -10.84
N ASP A 145 -28.01 35.52 -11.34
CA ASP A 145 -28.17 36.74 -10.54
C ASP A 145 -29.03 37.78 -11.26
N ARG A 146 -29.54 38.78 -10.53
CA ARG A 146 -30.24 39.93 -11.13
C ARG A 146 -29.27 40.89 -11.82
N ASP A 147 -27.99 40.84 -11.44
CA ASP A 147 -26.93 41.65 -12.01
C ASP A 147 -25.99 40.78 -12.87
N PRO A 148 -25.80 41.10 -14.17
CA PRO A 148 -24.95 40.32 -15.06
C PRO A 148 -23.49 40.28 -14.63
N ILE A 149 -22.98 41.33 -13.99
CA ILE A 149 -21.59 41.41 -13.55
C ILE A 149 -21.38 40.49 -12.34
N ARG A 150 -22.25 40.63 -11.31
CA ARG A 150 -22.22 39.75 -10.13
C ARG A 150 -22.38 38.28 -10.51
N ALA A 151 -23.23 37.97 -11.49
CA ALA A 151 -23.40 36.60 -11.97
C ALA A 151 -22.07 36.01 -12.47
N ALA A 152 -21.34 36.75 -13.31
CA ALA A 152 -20.08 36.31 -13.89
C ALA A 152 -18.95 36.24 -12.86
N GLU A 153 -18.79 37.28 -12.04
CA GLU A 153 -17.76 37.33 -10.99
C GLU A 153 -17.92 36.19 -9.99
N PHE A 154 -19.15 35.93 -9.54
CA PHE A 154 -19.42 34.88 -8.59
C PHE A 154 -19.20 33.47 -9.16
N ALA A 155 -19.61 33.23 -10.41
CA ALA A 155 -19.35 31.97 -11.09
C ALA A 155 -17.84 31.70 -11.23
N ASN A 156 -17.07 32.71 -11.64
CA ASN A 156 -15.61 32.63 -11.72
C ASN A 156 -14.97 32.42 -10.34
N LYS A 157 -15.47 33.11 -9.31
CA LYS A 157 -14.93 33.01 -7.96
C LYS A 157 -15.14 31.62 -7.34
N ILE A 158 -16.33 31.06 -7.49
CA ILE A 158 -16.65 29.71 -7.01
C ILE A 158 -15.79 28.68 -7.72
N ARG A 159 -15.62 28.81 -9.04
CA ARG A 159 -14.69 27.98 -9.81
C ARG A 159 -13.29 28.05 -9.19
N ASP A 160 -12.73 29.24 -9.00
CA ASP A 160 -11.37 29.40 -8.50
C ASP A 160 -11.18 28.81 -7.09
N LEU A 161 -12.17 29.01 -6.21
CA LEU A 161 -12.16 28.41 -4.87
C LEU A 161 -12.25 26.88 -4.91
N TYR A 162 -13.06 26.32 -5.81
CA TYR A 162 -13.13 24.88 -6.04
C TYR A 162 -11.80 24.32 -6.56
N LEU A 163 -11.22 24.96 -7.58
CA LEU A 163 -9.91 24.59 -8.15
C LEU A 163 -8.82 24.59 -7.08
N LYS A 164 -8.79 25.65 -6.27
CA LYS A 164 -7.82 25.79 -5.18
C LYS A 164 -7.97 24.67 -4.15
N ARG A 165 -9.20 24.43 -3.68
CA ARG A 165 -9.52 23.38 -2.69
C ARG A 165 -9.12 22.00 -3.20
N GLU A 166 -9.49 21.64 -4.44
CA GLU A 166 -9.14 20.32 -4.98
C GLU A 166 -7.64 20.16 -5.20
N THR A 167 -6.95 21.21 -5.65
CA THR A 167 -5.48 21.21 -5.79
C THR A 167 -4.79 21.02 -4.44
N GLU A 168 -5.22 21.75 -3.40
CA GLU A 168 -4.71 21.60 -2.04
C GLU A 168 -4.95 20.19 -1.50
N LEU A 169 -6.15 19.62 -1.68
CA LEU A 169 -6.47 18.25 -1.25
C LEU A 169 -5.63 17.16 -1.94
N VAL A 170 -5.33 17.32 -3.23
CA VAL A 170 -4.44 16.39 -3.94
C VAL A 170 -3.01 16.53 -3.44
N ARG A 171 -2.55 17.77 -3.24
CA ARG A 171 -1.21 18.06 -2.71
C ARG A 171 -1.01 17.48 -1.31
N ASP A 172 -1.99 17.68 -0.41
CA ASP A 172 -1.93 17.18 0.96
C ASP A 172 -1.91 15.66 1.01
N ARG A 173 -2.71 14.99 0.17
CA ARG A 173 -2.67 13.52 0.04
C ARG A 173 -1.32 13.04 -0.47
N ALA A 174 -0.78 13.67 -1.51
CA ALA A 174 0.52 13.31 -2.08
C ALA A 174 1.66 13.51 -1.07
N MET A 175 1.64 14.60 -0.31
CA MET A 175 2.59 14.89 0.77
C MET A 175 2.44 13.94 1.95
N GLY A 176 1.21 13.58 2.32
CA GLY A 176 0.92 12.58 3.33
C GLY A 176 1.53 11.22 2.97
N GLU A 177 1.34 10.76 1.73
CA GLU A 177 1.90 9.51 1.24
C GLU A 177 3.43 9.57 1.14
N PHE A 178 4.00 10.69 0.68
CA PHE A 178 5.44 10.91 0.67
C PHE A 178 6.04 10.79 2.08
N ASN A 179 5.42 11.41 3.09
CA ASN A 179 5.86 11.32 4.47
C ASN A 179 5.73 9.89 5.03
N ARG A 180 4.66 9.18 4.67
CA ARG A 180 4.48 7.76 5.02
C ARG A 180 5.61 6.91 4.43
N LEU A 181 5.88 7.01 3.14
CA LEU A 181 6.95 6.29 2.44
C LEU A 181 8.33 6.62 3.03
N LYS A 182 8.60 7.90 3.35
CA LYS A 182 9.83 8.32 4.01
C LYS A 182 10.05 7.57 5.33
N SER A 183 8.99 7.36 6.12
CA SER A 183 9.06 6.59 7.36
C SER A 183 9.30 5.08 7.11
N VAL A 184 8.73 4.53 6.04
CA VAL A 184 8.94 3.13 5.62
C VAL A 184 10.40 2.91 5.21
N VAL A 185 10.97 3.79 4.39
CA VAL A 185 12.39 3.75 4.00
C VAL A 185 13.29 3.78 5.22
N ALA A 186 13.04 4.70 6.17
CA ALA A 186 13.82 4.80 7.40
C ALA A 186 13.73 3.51 8.24
N ARG A 187 12.56 2.89 8.33
CA ARG A 187 12.36 1.62 9.04
C ARG A 187 13.12 0.47 8.35
N ARG A 188 12.99 0.33 7.04
CA ARG A 188 13.70 -0.69 6.24
C ARG A 188 15.21 -0.54 6.34
N TYR A 189 15.71 0.68 6.29
CA TYR A 189 17.13 0.96 6.49
C TYR A 189 17.64 0.49 7.87
N ARG A 190 16.86 0.71 8.95
CA ARG A 190 17.20 0.20 10.28
C ARG A 190 17.23 -1.32 10.33
N LEU A 191 16.24 -2.00 9.73
CA LEU A 191 16.20 -3.46 9.68
C LEU A 191 17.41 -4.03 8.91
N PHE A 192 17.73 -3.43 7.76
CA PHE A 192 18.93 -3.76 7.00
C PHE A 192 20.21 -3.60 7.84
N GLN A 193 20.35 -2.49 8.58
CA GLN A 193 21.51 -2.26 9.45
C GLN A 193 21.60 -3.26 10.60
N VAL A 194 20.47 -3.64 11.20
CA VAL A 194 20.42 -4.66 12.26
C VAL A 194 20.85 -6.01 11.69
N ALA A 195 20.28 -6.44 10.57
CA ALA A 195 20.65 -7.69 9.91
C ALA A 195 22.14 -7.73 9.53
N LEU A 196 22.66 -6.63 8.98
CA LEU A 196 24.07 -6.51 8.62
C LEU A 196 24.97 -6.56 9.87
N GLY A 197 24.53 -5.92 10.96
CA GLY A 197 25.22 -5.97 12.25
C GLY A 197 25.27 -7.39 12.82
N ASP A 198 24.17 -8.14 12.74
CA ASP A 198 24.10 -9.51 13.26
C ASP A 198 24.93 -10.49 12.41
N LEU A 199 24.91 -10.34 11.09
CA LEU A 199 25.82 -11.09 10.20
C LEU A 199 27.29 -10.83 10.57
N ARG A 200 27.66 -9.56 10.76
CA ARG A 200 29.04 -9.19 11.16
C ARG A 200 29.43 -9.79 12.51
N LYS A 201 28.51 -9.84 13.49
CA LYS A 201 28.79 -10.49 14.80
C LYS A 201 29.08 -11.98 14.63
N VAL A 202 28.34 -12.70 13.79
CA VAL A 202 28.56 -14.13 13.54
C VAL A 202 29.90 -14.36 12.84
N GLN A 203 30.23 -13.52 11.85
CA GLN A 203 31.52 -13.57 11.15
C GLN A 203 32.69 -13.23 12.08
N ALA A 204 32.56 -12.21 12.92
CA ALA A 204 33.59 -11.77 13.86
C ALA A 204 33.84 -12.77 15.00
N LYS A 205 32.83 -13.52 15.44
CA LYS A 205 33.00 -14.62 16.40
C LYS A 205 33.79 -15.80 15.83
N ASN A 206 33.80 -15.95 14.51
CA ASN A 206 34.34 -17.11 13.81
C ASN A 206 35.25 -16.67 12.63
N PRO A 207 36.29 -15.85 12.87
CA PRO A 207 37.07 -15.23 11.81
C PRO A 207 37.79 -16.27 10.93
N ASN A 208 38.14 -17.42 11.51
CA ASN A 208 38.81 -18.51 10.82
C ASN A 208 37.87 -19.41 10.00
N LEU A 209 36.56 -19.18 9.99
CA LEU A 209 35.59 -20.10 9.36
C LEU A 209 34.95 -19.56 8.07
N PHE A 210 34.99 -18.24 7.87
CA PHE A 210 34.25 -17.53 6.81
C PHE A 210 35.12 -16.95 5.69
N GLY A 211 36.44 -17.12 5.75
CA GLY A 211 37.34 -16.66 4.69
C GLY A 211 37.54 -17.68 3.55
N VAL A 212 38.22 -17.20 2.51
CA VAL A 212 38.77 -18.01 1.41
C VAL A 212 40.27 -18.13 1.63
N GLY A 213 40.82 -19.34 1.48
CA GLY A 213 42.26 -19.58 1.61
C GLY A 213 43.04 -18.90 0.48
N GLN A 214 44.38 -18.84 0.62
CA GLN A 214 45.26 -18.31 -0.44
C GLN A 214 45.13 -19.05 -1.78
N ASP A 215 44.58 -20.27 -1.75
CA ASP A 215 44.35 -21.17 -2.87
C ASP A 215 42.94 -21.04 -3.48
N GLY A 216 42.14 -20.05 -3.05
CA GLY A 216 40.78 -19.84 -3.54
C GLY A 216 39.76 -20.86 -3.01
N LYS A 217 40.18 -21.81 -2.16
CA LYS A 217 39.30 -22.84 -1.60
C LYS A 217 38.67 -22.38 -0.29
N PRO A 218 37.49 -22.93 0.08
CA PRO A 218 36.87 -22.62 1.36
C PRO A 218 37.81 -23.01 2.50
N ILE A 219 38.08 -22.11 3.45
CA ILE A 219 38.98 -22.35 4.58
C ILE A 219 38.61 -23.63 5.37
N ALA A 220 37.33 -24.00 5.41
CA ALA A 220 36.85 -25.27 5.98
C ALA A 220 37.51 -26.53 5.41
N GLN A 221 37.75 -26.58 4.09
CA GLN A 221 38.43 -27.72 3.46
C GLN A 221 39.88 -27.80 3.93
N GLN A 222 40.52 -26.64 4.06
CA GLN A 222 41.89 -26.55 4.56
C GLN A 222 41.97 -26.96 6.03
N LEU A 223 41.06 -26.49 6.90
CA LEU A 223 41.00 -26.92 8.30
C LEU A 223 40.81 -28.43 8.43
N LYS A 224 39.93 -29.03 7.62
CA LYS A 224 39.70 -30.48 7.63
C LYS A 224 40.95 -31.26 7.24
N LYS A 225 41.68 -30.78 6.25
CA LYS A 225 42.96 -31.36 5.82
C LYS A 225 44.02 -31.24 6.93
N ASP A 226 44.14 -30.06 7.55
CA ASP A 226 45.08 -29.82 8.65
C ASP A 226 44.75 -30.67 9.88
N TRP A 227 43.47 -30.85 10.20
CA TRP A 227 43.02 -31.72 11.29
C TRP A 227 43.36 -33.18 11.03
N SER A 228 43.11 -33.69 9.82
CA SER A 228 43.47 -35.07 9.44
C SER A 228 44.99 -35.28 9.45
N ALA A 229 45.76 -34.30 8.94
CA ALA A 229 47.22 -34.36 8.98
C ALA A 229 47.77 -34.39 10.41
N LEU A 230 47.21 -33.57 11.31
CA LEU A 230 47.54 -33.58 12.73
C LEU A 230 47.17 -34.91 13.39
N GLY A 231 46.01 -35.49 13.08
CA GLY A 231 45.60 -36.80 13.57
C GLY A 231 46.58 -37.91 13.18
N ASN A 232 46.98 -37.94 11.90
CA ASN A 232 47.99 -38.88 11.40
C ASN A 232 49.35 -38.69 12.08
N GLN A 233 49.76 -37.43 12.28
CA GLN A 233 51.01 -37.11 12.97
C GLN A 233 50.98 -37.53 14.45
N ILE A 234 49.84 -37.36 15.13
CA ILE A 234 49.66 -37.83 16.52
C ILE A 234 49.75 -39.35 16.57
N ALA A 235 49.07 -40.06 15.67
CA ALA A 235 49.09 -41.53 15.62
C ALA A 235 50.50 -42.08 15.38
N ASP A 236 51.27 -41.47 14.47
CA ASP A 236 52.67 -41.84 14.20
C ASP A 236 53.57 -41.62 15.42
N LEU A 237 53.44 -40.47 16.09
CA LEU A 237 54.21 -40.17 17.30
C LEU A 237 53.82 -41.07 18.49
N GLU A 238 52.55 -41.47 18.60
CA GLU A 238 52.09 -42.44 19.60
C GLU A 238 52.66 -43.84 19.33
N ALA A 239 52.64 -44.30 18.07
CA ALA A 239 53.26 -45.55 17.68
C ALA A 239 54.78 -45.54 17.95
N ARG A 240 55.46 -44.42 17.65
CA ARG A 240 56.89 -44.24 17.96
C ARG A 240 57.13 -44.29 19.47
N LYS A 241 56.33 -43.59 20.27
CA LYS A 241 56.44 -43.61 21.73
C LYS A 241 56.23 -45.03 22.28
N ALA A 242 55.23 -45.76 21.80
CA ALA A 242 54.96 -47.14 22.22
C ALA A 242 56.11 -48.09 21.86
N SER A 243 56.72 -47.93 20.68
CA SER A 243 57.91 -48.72 20.31
C SER A 243 59.13 -48.40 21.18
N LEU A 244 59.34 -47.14 21.56
CA LEU A 244 60.37 -46.75 22.53
C LEU A 244 60.09 -47.34 23.92
N GLU A 245 58.85 -47.33 24.38
CA GLU A 245 58.45 -47.95 25.66
C GLU A 245 58.73 -49.46 25.66
N SER A 246 58.47 -50.15 24.55
CA SER A 246 58.82 -51.56 24.37
C SER A 246 60.35 -51.79 24.39
N GLN A 247 61.13 -50.95 23.70
CA GLN A 247 62.60 -51.03 23.71
C GLN A 247 63.20 -50.76 25.09
N ILE A 248 62.68 -49.75 25.81
CA ILE A 248 63.08 -49.43 27.18
C ILE A 248 62.80 -50.63 28.08
N LYS A 249 61.60 -51.23 27.99
CA LYS A 249 61.25 -52.41 28.79
C LYS A 249 62.16 -53.61 28.50
N ALA A 250 62.52 -53.83 27.23
CA ALA A 250 63.48 -54.88 26.85
C ALA A 250 64.88 -54.59 27.42
N LEU A 251 65.33 -53.33 27.40
CA LEU A 251 66.60 -52.92 28.00
C LEU A 251 66.58 -53.03 29.53
N GLU A 252 65.47 -52.70 30.19
CA GLU A 252 65.29 -52.87 31.63
C GLU A 252 65.39 -54.34 32.03
N GLN A 253 64.69 -55.23 31.30
CA GLN A 253 64.82 -56.67 31.50
C GLN A 253 66.23 -57.19 31.23
N ALA A 254 66.95 -56.61 30.27
CA ALA A 254 68.35 -56.95 30.01
C ALA A 254 69.28 -56.45 31.13
N LEU A 255 69.06 -55.25 31.66
CA LEU A 255 69.84 -54.65 32.74
C LEU A 255 69.63 -55.37 34.08
N GLU A 256 68.43 -55.89 34.35
CA GLU A 256 68.16 -56.77 35.51
C GLU A 256 68.97 -58.09 35.45
N ARG A 257 69.31 -58.53 34.24
CA ARG A 257 70.05 -59.78 33.99
C ARG A 257 71.56 -59.58 33.92
N ILE A 258 72.05 -58.34 33.85
CA ILE A 258 73.47 -58.02 33.71
C ILE A 258 73.97 -57.42 35.04
N PRO A 259 74.99 -58.00 35.69
CA PRO A 259 75.59 -57.40 36.87
C PRO A 259 76.17 -56.01 36.55
N PRO A 260 75.95 -54.99 37.42
CA PRO A 260 76.45 -53.63 37.20
C PRO A 260 77.98 -53.55 37.21
N GLU A 261 78.64 -54.52 37.84
CA GLU A 261 80.08 -54.56 38.04
C GLU A 261 80.65 -55.91 37.59
N ARG A 262 81.85 -55.90 36.99
CA ARG A 262 82.61 -57.09 36.61
C ARG A 262 83.94 -57.10 37.35
N ASN A 263 84.33 -58.27 37.81
CA ASN A 263 85.64 -58.48 38.41
C ASN A 263 86.69 -58.73 37.32
N VAL A 264 87.77 -57.97 37.35
CA VAL A 264 88.92 -58.12 36.45
C VAL A 264 90.18 -58.26 37.30
N VAL A 265 91.14 -59.07 36.83
CA VAL A 265 92.43 -59.24 37.49
C VAL A 265 93.49 -58.62 36.59
N ARG A 266 94.21 -57.61 37.11
CA ARG A 266 95.31 -56.91 36.43
C ARG A 266 96.63 -57.11 37.19
N ASP A 267 97.75 -56.82 36.52
CA ASP A 267 99.12 -56.89 37.07
C ASP A 267 99.57 -58.26 37.61
N LEU A 268 99.36 -59.31 36.81
CA LEU A 268 99.93 -60.63 37.10
C LEU A 268 101.28 -60.81 36.41
N SER A 269 102.35 -61.05 37.19
CA SER A 269 103.72 -61.23 36.66
C SER A 269 104.11 -62.70 36.40
N ASP A 270 103.31 -63.67 36.86
CA ASP A 270 103.62 -65.10 36.77
C ASP A 270 102.72 -65.81 35.75
N PRO A 271 103.26 -66.38 34.66
CA PRO A 271 102.47 -67.00 33.59
C PRO A 271 101.63 -68.20 34.04
N LYS A 272 102.04 -68.96 35.08
CA LYS A 272 101.25 -70.10 35.58
C LYS A 272 100.04 -69.64 36.39
N ILE A 273 100.24 -68.63 37.24
CA ILE A 273 99.15 -68.06 38.04
C ILE A 273 98.20 -67.25 37.15
N GLN A 274 98.72 -66.63 36.08
CA GLN A 274 97.90 -66.07 35.00
C GLN A 274 97.00 -67.13 34.36
N ALA A 275 97.54 -68.29 33.98
CA ALA A 275 96.75 -69.35 33.36
C ALA A 275 95.66 -69.88 34.31
N LEU A 276 95.97 -70.05 35.61
CA LEU A 276 95.02 -70.49 36.63
C LEU A 276 93.95 -69.44 36.96
N ALA A 277 94.34 -68.18 37.15
CA ALA A 277 93.41 -67.09 37.38
C ALA A 277 92.55 -66.80 36.14
N ALA A 278 93.12 -66.90 34.94
CA ALA A 278 92.39 -66.81 33.68
C ALA A 278 91.43 -67.98 33.50
N ALA A 279 91.81 -69.21 33.87
CA ALA A 279 90.92 -70.37 33.84
C ALA A 279 89.78 -70.26 34.85
N ASP A 280 90.05 -69.79 36.07
CA ASP A 280 89.03 -69.55 37.09
C ASP A 280 88.13 -68.35 36.70
N LEU A 281 88.67 -67.30 36.08
CA LEU A 281 87.88 -66.21 35.47
C LEU A 281 87.04 -66.70 34.28
N LEU A 282 87.54 -67.65 33.48
CA LEU A 282 86.80 -68.28 32.40
C LEU A 282 85.66 -69.14 32.95
N LYS A 283 85.89 -69.86 34.07
CA LYS A 283 84.83 -70.58 34.78
C LYS A 283 83.80 -69.64 35.38
N LEU A 284 84.21 -68.49 35.93
CA LEU A 284 83.28 -67.44 36.34
C LEU A 284 82.45 -66.93 35.15
N GLN A 285 83.09 -66.72 34.00
CA GLN A 285 82.42 -66.32 32.78
C GLN A 285 81.48 -67.42 32.25
N GLN A 286 81.85 -68.69 32.39
CA GLN A 286 81.01 -69.85 32.06
C GLN A 286 79.78 -69.92 32.97
N ILE A 287 79.98 -69.75 34.29
CA ILE A 287 78.90 -69.66 35.26
C ILE A 287 77.97 -68.50 34.91
N ASP A 288 78.52 -67.33 34.58
CA ASP A 288 77.74 -66.16 34.14
C ASP A 288 76.98 -66.45 32.82
N THR A 289 77.53 -67.27 31.90
CA THR A 289 76.81 -67.71 30.68
C THR A 289 75.78 -68.82 30.90
N GLU A 290 76.02 -69.75 31.81
CA GLU A 290 75.11 -70.86 32.15
C GLU A 290 73.89 -70.34 32.91
N THR A 291 74.12 -69.38 33.80
CA THR A 291 73.08 -68.74 34.60
C THR A 291 72.35 -67.62 33.84
N LYS A 292 72.74 -67.34 32.59
CA LYS A 292 72.22 -66.26 31.73
C LYS A 292 70.69 -66.27 31.54
N PHE A 293 70.06 -67.43 31.69
CA PHE A 293 68.61 -67.61 31.54
C PHE A 293 67.90 -68.04 32.83
N TRP A 294 68.61 -68.08 33.97
CA TRP A 294 68.09 -68.58 35.23
C TRP A 294 67.57 -67.43 36.10
N SER A 295 66.35 -67.57 36.64
CA SER A 295 65.80 -66.62 37.61
C SER A 295 66.54 -66.69 38.96
N PRO A 296 66.63 -65.61 39.75
CA PRO A 296 67.16 -65.66 41.13
C PRO A 296 66.44 -66.67 42.04
N ALA A 297 65.20 -67.05 41.70
CA ALA A 297 64.43 -68.09 42.39
C ALA A 297 64.78 -69.53 41.92
N HIS A 298 65.56 -69.69 40.85
CA HIS A 298 65.93 -70.99 40.30
C HIS A 298 66.90 -71.71 41.26
N ALA A 299 66.58 -72.95 41.64
CA ALA A 299 67.39 -73.70 42.61
C ALA A 299 68.86 -73.86 42.16
N GLY A 300 69.09 -74.08 40.87
CA GLY A 300 70.43 -74.13 40.28
C GLY A 300 71.21 -72.81 40.33
N TYR A 301 70.52 -71.66 40.35
CA TYR A 301 71.16 -70.35 40.40
C TYR A 301 71.87 -70.13 41.74
N LYS A 302 71.22 -70.47 42.86
CA LYS A 302 71.83 -70.36 44.19
C LYS A 302 73.09 -71.22 44.31
N ALA A 303 73.06 -72.45 43.77
CA ALA A 303 74.21 -73.34 43.76
C ALA A 303 75.39 -72.77 42.95
N LYS A 304 75.12 -72.29 41.72
CA LYS A 304 76.13 -71.66 40.86
C LYS A 304 76.67 -70.35 41.43
N MET A 305 75.85 -69.56 42.14
CA MET A 305 76.31 -68.35 42.83
C MET A 305 77.21 -68.66 44.05
N GLN A 306 76.97 -69.79 44.72
CA GLN A 306 77.85 -70.27 45.78
C GLN A 306 79.18 -70.78 45.21
N GLU A 307 79.16 -71.48 44.07
CA GLU A 307 80.35 -71.87 43.29
C GLU A 307 81.15 -70.63 42.86
N ARG A 308 80.48 -69.60 42.34
CA ARG A 308 81.06 -68.29 42.03
C ARG A 308 81.77 -67.67 43.23
N LYS A 309 81.15 -67.67 44.42
CA LYS A 309 81.74 -67.15 45.66
C LYS A 309 83.00 -67.93 46.06
N GLN A 310 83.00 -69.24 45.89
CA GLN A 310 84.17 -70.08 46.17
C GLN A 310 85.32 -69.82 45.18
N ILE A 311 85.02 -69.65 43.89
CA ILE A 311 86.03 -69.33 42.87
C ILE A 311 86.63 -67.95 43.14
N LEU A 312 85.81 -66.95 43.50
CA LEU A 312 86.31 -65.62 43.89
C LEU A 312 87.22 -65.69 45.12
N ALA A 313 86.84 -66.44 46.15
CA ALA A 313 87.67 -66.64 47.34
C ALA A 313 88.97 -67.40 47.03
N ARG A 314 88.95 -68.32 46.05
CA ARG A 314 90.15 -69.03 45.56
C ARG A 314 91.08 -68.07 44.81
N ILE A 315 90.55 -67.26 43.89
CA ILE A 315 91.32 -66.22 43.18
C ILE A 315 91.94 -65.25 44.19
N GLU A 316 91.17 -64.81 45.18
CA GLU A 316 91.65 -63.90 46.24
C GLU A 316 92.80 -64.53 47.07
N LYS A 317 92.69 -65.82 47.41
CA LYS A 317 93.77 -66.57 48.08
C LYS A 317 95.03 -66.69 47.21
N LEU A 318 94.87 -66.93 45.91
CA LEU A 318 95.99 -67.03 44.95
C LEU A 318 96.72 -65.69 44.82
N LEU A 319 95.98 -64.59 44.81
CA LEU A 319 96.53 -63.23 44.70
C LEU A 319 97.24 -62.75 45.97
N LYS A 320 96.77 -63.14 47.16
CA LYS A 320 97.45 -62.85 48.46
C LYS A 320 98.85 -63.48 48.58
N GLY A 321 99.19 -64.47 47.75
CA GLY A 321 100.49 -65.15 47.75
C GLY A 321 101.62 -64.48 46.94
N GLN A 322 101.34 -63.41 46.18
CA GLN A 322 102.34 -62.75 45.32
C GLN A 322 102.92 -61.45 45.94
N LYS A 323 104.25 -61.23 45.77
CA LYS A 323 104.99 -60.05 46.27
C LYS A 323 104.75 -58.75 45.48
N LYS A 324 104.13 -58.82 44.30
CA LYS A 324 103.49 -57.67 43.63
C LYS A 324 102.01 -57.99 43.54
N GLY A 325 101.20 -57.22 44.27
CA GLY A 325 99.79 -57.52 44.48
C GLY A 325 98.96 -57.29 43.22
N GLY A 326 98.56 -58.37 42.56
CA GLY A 326 97.39 -58.34 41.72
C GLY A 326 96.16 -58.12 42.61
N LYS A 327 95.42 -57.03 42.39
CA LYS A 327 94.13 -56.80 43.04
C LYS A 327 93.02 -57.29 42.12
N VAL A 328 92.00 -57.92 42.70
CA VAL A 328 90.71 -58.06 42.03
C VAL A 328 90.10 -56.67 42.06
N GLU A 329 90.12 -55.98 40.93
CA GLU A 329 89.47 -54.68 40.79
C GLU A 329 88.06 -54.89 40.26
N THR A 330 87.11 -54.22 40.90
CA THR A 330 85.72 -54.19 40.50
C THR A 330 85.54 -52.99 39.59
N GLU A 331 85.34 -53.25 38.29
CA GLU A 331 85.11 -52.21 37.29
C GLU A 331 83.63 -52.20 36.86
N PRO A 332 83.08 -51.04 36.46
CA PRO A 332 81.76 -50.97 35.85
C PRO A 332 81.69 -51.89 34.64
N ASN A 333 80.66 -52.73 34.58
CA ASN A 333 80.50 -53.64 33.45
C ASN A 333 80.21 -52.80 32.19
N PRO A 334 81.08 -52.82 31.15
CA PRO A 334 80.93 -51.97 29.98
C PRO A 334 79.62 -52.23 29.22
N LEU A 335 79.12 -53.47 29.23
CA LEU A 335 77.83 -53.83 28.63
C LEU A 335 76.65 -53.26 29.43
N TRP A 336 76.77 -53.22 30.76
CA TRP A 336 75.76 -52.59 31.61
C TRP A 336 75.74 -51.07 31.41
N THR A 337 76.91 -50.41 31.43
CA THR A 337 77.00 -48.96 31.22
C THR A 337 76.52 -48.56 29.83
N GLN A 338 76.83 -49.36 28.80
CA GLN A 338 76.33 -49.14 27.44
C GLN A 338 74.80 -49.23 27.40
N ASN A 339 74.22 -50.33 27.90
CA ASN A 339 72.77 -50.54 27.91
C ASN A 339 72.03 -49.50 28.76
N ASN A 340 72.58 -49.10 29.90
CA ASN A 340 71.99 -48.09 30.76
C ASN A 340 72.06 -46.70 30.12
N SER A 341 73.18 -46.34 29.49
CA SER A 341 73.29 -45.08 28.73
C SER A 341 72.30 -45.02 27.55
N LEU A 342 72.06 -46.16 26.89
CA LEU A 342 71.08 -46.28 25.83
C LEU A 342 69.66 -46.13 26.39
N ARG A 343 69.34 -46.80 27.50
CA ARG A 343 68.06 -46.65 28.21
C ARG A 343 67.76 -45.19 28.57
N GLU A 344 68.72 -44.49 29.17
CA GLU A 344 68.58 -43.07 29.53
C GLU A 344 68.36 -42.18 28.30
N LYS A 345 69.02 -42.48 27.17
CA LYS A 345 68.76 -41.79 25.89
C LYS A 345 67.33 -42.01 25.41
N LEU A 346 66.84 -43.26 25.40
CA LEU A 346 65.48 -43.58 24.97
C LEU A 346 64.42 -42.97 25.92
N LEU A 347 64.68 -42.91 27.22
CA LEU A 347 63.80 -42.26 28.20
C LEU A 347 63.63 -40.77 27.92
N ARG A 348 64.73 -40.06 27.64
CA ARG A 348 64.69 -38.64 27.26
C ARG A 348 63.95 -38.42 25.95
N GLU A 349 64.16 -39.28 24.95
CA GLU A 349 63.44 -39.21 23.67
C GLU A 349 61.93 -39.43 23.87
N ARG A 350 61.54 -40.45 24.65
CA ARG A 350 60.14 -40.73 25.02
C ARG A 350 59.49 -39.53 25.72
N GLU A 351 60.20 -38.89 26.64
CA GLU A 351 59.68 -37.70 27.35
C GLU A 351 59.53 -36.49 26.41
N GLY A 352 60.49 -36.27 25.50
CA GLY A 352 60.40 -35.23 24.47
C GLY A 352 59.20 -35.44 23.54
N LEU A 353 58.97 -36.69 23.10
CA LEU A 353 57.79 -37.07 22.32
C LEU A 353 56.50 -36.86 23.10
N ALA A 354 56.46 -37.21 24.39
CA ALA A 354 55.29 -37.01 25.24
C ALA A 354 54.92 -35.52 25.36
N LYS A 355 55.90 -34.63 25.56
CA LYS A 355 55.67 -33.17 25.58
C LYS A 355 55.10 -32.66 24.26
N ARG A 356 55.64 -33.13 23.12
CA ARG A 356 55.16 -32.74 21.78
C ARG A 356 53.74 -33.23 21.52
N LEU A 357 53.42 -34.47 21.92
CA LEU A 357 52.08 -35.04 21.82
C LEU A 357 51.04 -34.20 22.58
N VAL A 358 51.34 -33.70 23.78
CA VAL A 358 50.43 -32.83 24.54
C VAL A 358 50.07 -31.56 23.77
N VAL A 359 51.06 -30.91 23.15
CA VAL A 359 50.83 -29.68 22.36
C VAL A 359 50.01 -29.98 21.11
N LEU A 360 50.34 -31.06 20.38
CA LEU A 360 49.63 -31.44 19.17
C LEU A 360 48.19 -31.87 19.46
N LYS A 361 47.95 -32.65 20.53
CA LYS A 361 46.60 -33.04 20.96
C LYS A 361 45.73 -31.83 21.29
N LYS A 362 46.24 -30.87 22.05
CA LYS A 362 45.52 -29.61 22.33
C LYS A 362 45.12 -28.86 21.05
N ARG A 363 46.02 -28.82 20.06
CA ARG A 363 45.73 -28.19 18.76
C ARG A 363 44.69 -28.97 17.96
N TYR A 364 44.79 -30.30 17.95
CA TYR A 364 43.83 -31.21 17.30
C TYR A 364 42.42 -31.08 17.88
N GLU A 365 42.29 -31.07 19.22
CA GLU A 365 41.01 -30.87 19.91
C GLU A 365 40.39 -29.49 19.63
N LYS A 366 41.22 -28.45 19.52
CA LYS A 366 40.74 -27.11 19.14
C LYS A 366 40.20 -27.11 17.71
N LEU A 367 40.97 -27.61 16.76
CA LEU A 367 40.56 -27.72 15.35
C LEU A 367 39.32 -28.61 15.18
N GLY A 368 39.19 -29.68 15.97
CA GLY A 368 38.01 -30.54 15.98
C GLY A 368 36.76 -29.77 16.40
N ARG A 369 36.83 -29.04 17.52
CA ARG A 369 35.72 -28.18 17.97
C ARG A 369 35.34 -27.11 16.95
N ASP A 370 36.33 -26.48 16.31
CA ASP A 370 36.11 -25.47 15.27
C ASP A 370 35.40 -26.09 14.04
N LEU A 371 35.75 -27.33 13.67
CA LEU A 371 35.12 -28.08 12.57
C LEU A 371 33.70 -28.56 12.92
N ASP A 372 33.45 -28.96 14.15
CA ASP A 372 32.12 -29.41 14.62
C ASP A 372 31.11 -28.25 14.62
N GLN A 373 31.54 -27.04 14.97
CA GLN A 373 30.70 -25.84 14.96
C GLN A 373 30.53 -25.22 13.56
N LEU A 374 31.34 -25.64 12.59
CA LEU A 374 31.37 -25.05 11.26
C LEU A 374 30.03 -25.14 10.49
N PRO A 375 29.33 -26.30 10.43
CA PRO A 375 28.06 -26.41 9.71
C PRO A 375 27.00 -25.46 10.27
N GLU A 376 26.90 -25.36 11.60
CA GLU A 376 25.93 -24.50 12.27
C GLU A 376 26.27 -23.02 12.06
N ALA A 377 27.54 -22.63 12.22
CA ALA A 377 27.99 -21.27 11.99
C ALA A 377 27.72 -20.84 10.54
N ARG A 378 28.00 -21.71 9.55
CA ARG A 378 27.73 -21.44 8.13
C ARG A 378 26.25 -21.32 7.83
N ALA A 379 25.44 -22.27 8.29
CA ALA A 379 23.99 -22.21 8.10
C ALA A 379 23.40 -20.93 8.70
N ASN A 380 23.89 -20.50 9.88
CA ASN A 380 23.46 -19.24 10.50
C ASN A 380 23.89 -18.01 9.69
N ALA A 381 25.14 -17.97 9.24
CA ALA A 381 25.64 -16.86 8.41
C ALA A 381 24.92 -16.78 7.06
N GLU A 382 24.65 -17.92 6.41
CA GLU A 382 23.88 -17.96 5.14
C GLU A 382 22.44 -17.49 5.34
N ARG A 383 21.77 -17.90 6.42
CA ARG A 383 20.44 -17.40 6.78
C ARG A 383 20.45 -15.88 7.02
N LEU A 384 21.42 -15.38 7.77
CA LEU A 384 21.58 -13.95 8.03
C LEU A 384 21.91 -13.17 6.76
N GLN A 385 22.75 -13.72 5.89
CA GLN A 385 23.07 -13.12 4.59
C GLN A 385 21.81 -13.03 3.72
N ALA A 386 20.99 -14.08 3.67
CA ALA A 386 19.72 -14.03 2.95
C ALA A 386 18.77 -12.94 3.50
N ILE A 387 18.71 -12.77 4.83
CA ILE A 387 17.93 -11.68 5.46
C ILE A 387 18.51 -10.31 5.09
N VAL A 388 19.83 -10.15 5.11
CA VAL A 388 20.51 -8.91 4.69
C VAL A 388 20.16 -8.57 3.25
N ASP A 389 20.23 -9.54 2.34
CA ASP A 389 19.93 -9.33 0.92
C ASP A 389 18.44 -9.03 0.71
N GLN A 390 17.56 -9.71 1.43
CA GLN A 390 16.12 -9.44 1.42
C GLN A 390 15.80 -8.03 1.92
N GLU A 391 16.33 -7.61 3.07
CA GLU A 391 16.06 -6.27 3.62
C GLU A 391 16.73 -5.18 2.79
N LYS A 392 17.89 -5.43 2.18
CA LYS A 392 18.51 -4.51 1.23
C LYS A 392 17.64 -4.30 0.01
N LYS A 393 17.09 -5.38 -0.55
CA LYS A 393 16.15 -5.31 -1.67
C LYS A 393 14.90 -4.51 -1.30
N ALA A 394 14.28 -4.83 -0.15
CA ALA A 394 13.10 -4.11 0.33
C ALA A 394 13.37 -2.63 0.63
N TRP A 395 14.58 -2.29 1.11
CA TRP A 395 15.00 -0.91 1.29
C TRP A 395 15.16 -0.16 -0.04
N ASN A 396 15.80 -0.78 -1.03
CA ASN A 396 15.94 -0.20 -2.37
C ASN A 396 14.58 0.04 -3.02
N GLU A 397 13.68 -0.96 -3.00
CA GLU A 397 12.32 -0.84 -3.54
C GLU A 397 11.54 0.29 -2.86
N ALA A 398 11.61 0.39 -1.54
CA ALA A 398 10.97 1.48 -0.82
C ALA A 398 11.56 2.86 -1.18
N ASN A 399 12.86 2.93 -1.45
CA ASN A 399 13.54 4.16 -1.83
C ASN A 399 13.19 4.57 -3.27
N ASP A 400 13.08 3.62 -4.19
CA ASP A 400 12.62 3.86 -5.55
C ASP A 400 11.17 4.36 -5.56
N GLU A 401 10.30 3.75 -4.77
CA GLU A 401 8.91 4.21 -4.60
C GLU A 401 8.85 5.64 -4.01
N LEU A 402 9.69 5.95 -3.01
CA LEU A 402 9.80 7.30 -2.46
C LEU A 402 10.27 8.31 -3.51
N ASN A 403 11.19 7.93 -4.39
CA ASN A 403 11.68 8.80 -5.47
C ASN A 403 10.61 9.04 -6.53
N ASN A 404 9.84 8.01 -6.89
CA ASN A 404 8.69 8.13 -7.79
C ASN A 404 7.64 9.08 -7.19
N GLN A 405 7.31 8.91 -5.92
CA GLN A 405 6.39 9.80 -5.21
C GLN A 405 6.93 11.24 -5.12
N ARG A 406 8.24 11.42 -4.91
CA ARG A 406 8.86 12.75 -4.94
C ARG A 406 8.67 13.41 -6.31
N ALA A 407 8.92 12.68 -7.40
CA ALA A 407 8.73 13.21 -8.75
C ALA A 407 7.26 13.61 -9.00
N LEU A 408 6.30 12.84 -8.49
CA LEU A 408 4.87 13.20 -8.51
C LEU A 408 4.59 14.50 -7.75
N THR A 409 5.09 14.63 -6.51
CA THR A 409 4.91 15.86 -5.73
C THR A 409 5.52 17.10 -6.40
N GLN A 410 6.68 16.96 -7.05
CA GLN A 410 7.31 18.05 -7.80
C GLN A 410 6.52 18.45 -9.06
N ARG A 411 5.92 17.48 -9.75
CA ARG A 411 5.02 17.76 -10.89
C ARG A 411 3.75 18.46 -10.43
N LEU A 412 3.23 18.10 -9.27
CA LEU A 412 2.08 18.81 -8.68
C LEU A 412 2.45 20.26 -8.32
N ASP A 413 3.66 20.52 -7.84
CA ASP A 413 4.12 21.88 -7.54
C ASP A 413 4.37 22.74 -8.80
N SER A 414 4.78 22.11 -9.92
CA SER A 414 5.16 22.81 -11.15
C SER A 414 4.09 22.88 -12.24
N THR A 415 3.16 21.92 -12.27
CA THR A 415 2.18 21.73 -13.35
C THR A 415 0.73 21.70 -12.84
N ALA A 416 0.42 22.38 -11.73
CA ALA A 416 -0.88 22.37 -11.05
C ALA A 416 -2.06 22.91 -11.90
N ARG A 417 -2.48 22.16 -12.92
CA ARG A 417 -3.79 22.24 -13.56
C ARG A 417 -4.31 20.82 -13.74
N ILE A 418 -4.58 20.15 -12.61
CA ILE A 418 -5.36 18.89 -12.58
C ILE A 418 -6.76 19.14 -13.16
N ILE A 419 -7.22 20.39 -13.05
CA ILE A 419 -8.46 20.88 -13.63
C ILE A 419 -8.10 22.08 -14.49
N ASP A 420 -8.43 22.01 -15.78
CA ASP A 420 -8.20 23.10 -16.73
C ASP A 420 -9.45 23.98 -16.82
N VAL A 421 -9.25 25.30 -16.85
CA VAL A 421 -10.32 26.24 -17.19
C VAL A 421 -10.44 26.28 -18.71
N ILE A 422 -11.59 25.86 -19.24
CA ILE A 422 -11.89 25.89 -20.67
C ILE A 422 -12.38 27.29 -21.06
N SER A 423 -13.30 27.85 -20.27
CA SER A 423 -13.84 29.19 -20.49
C SER A 423 -14.20 29.87 -19.18
N GLU A 424 -13.93 31.16 -19.11
CA GLU A 424 -14.38 32.00 -18.01
C GLU A 424 -15.86 32.38 -18.18
N ALA A 425 -16.52 32.73 -17.09
CA ALA A 425 -17.86 33.27 -17.13
C ALA A 425 -17.80 34.74 -17.54
N GLU A 426 -18.54 35.10 -18.59
CA GLU A 426 -18.71 36.47 -19.05
C GLU A 426 -20.10 37.01 -18.67
N PRO A 427 -20.24 38.32 -18.40
CA PRO A 427 -21.54 38.95 -18.14
C PRO A 427 -22.47 38.78 -19.35
N PRO A 428 -23.61 38.07 -19.21
CA PRO A 428 -24.49 37.85 -20.35
C PRO A 428 -25.19 39.16 -20.76
N PRO A 429 -25.29 39.47 -22.06
CA PRO A 429 -25.85 40.74 -22.54
C PRO A 429 -27.37 40.85 -22.37
N ALA A 430 -28.06 39.73 -22.18
CA ALA A 430 -29.51 39.66 -22.01
C ALA A 430 -29.90 38.66 -20.92
N PRO A 431 -31.01 38.90 -20.20
CA PRO A 431 -31.49 37.98 -19.18
C PRO A 431 -31.92 36.65 -19.82
N THR A 432 -31.51 35.55 -19.21
CA THR A 432 -31.71 34.18 -19.73
C THR A 432 -32.96 33.54 -19.13
N TYR A 433 -33.38 33.97 -17.94
CA TYR A 433 -34.53 33.42 -17.23
C TYR A 433 -35.43 34.52 -16.65
N PRO A 434 -36.76 34.31 -16.61
CA PRO A 434 -37.49 33.24 -17.29
C PRO A 434 -37.60 33.50 -18.80
N ASN A 435 -37.81 32.46 -19.60
CA ASN A 435 -38.08 32.63 -21.03
C ASN A 435 -39.52 33.16 -21.22
N PRO A 436 -39.70 34.44 -21.62
CA PRO A 436 -41.04 35.05 -21.65
C PRO A 436 -41.94 34.41 -22.70
N TYR A 437 -41.36 33.88 -23.78
CA TYR A 437 -42.11 33.21 -24.84
C TYR A 437 -42.67 31.86 -24.37
N LEU A 438 -41.89 31.12 -23.56
CA LEU A 438 -42.35 29.85 -23.00
C LEU A 438 -43.52 30.05 -22.03
N ILE A 439 -43.43 31.04 -21.15
CA ILE A 439 -44.52 31.35 -20.20
C ILE A 439 -45.76 31.85 -20.94
N ALA A 440 -45.60 32.72 -21.94
CA ALA A 440 -46.71 33.17 -22.77
C ALA A 440 -47.40 32.01 -23.50
N PHE A 441 -46.61 31.06 -24.03
CA PHE A 441 -47.13 29.85 -24.67
C PHE A 441 -47.89 28.94 -23.69
N LEU A 442 -47.34 28.71 -22.50
CA LEU A 442 -48.01 27.98 -21.42
C LEU A 442 -49.31 28.67 -21.00
N GLY A 443 -49.29 29.99 -20.84
CA GLY A 443 -50.48 30.80 -20.54
C GLY A 443 -51.56 30.66 -21.61
N ALA A 444 -51.19 30.71 -22.89
CA ALA A 444 -52.12 30.49 -24.01
C ALA A 444 -52.73 29.08 -23.98
N GLY A 445 -51.90 28.06 -23.72
CA GLY A 445 -52.33 26.66 -23.58
C GLY A 445 -53.30 26.46 -22.41
N LEU A 446 -53.02 27.04 -21.25
CA LEU A 446 -53.92 27.03 -20.10
C LEU A 446 -55.24 27.75 -20.40
N GLY A 447 -55.18 28.91 -21.06
CA GLY A 447 -56.39 29.63 -21.50
C GLY A 447 -57.28 28.79 -22.42
N LEU A 448 -56.67 28.06 -23.36
CA LEU A 448 -57.39 27.10 -24.22
C LEU A 448 -58.01 25.96 -23.41
N ALA A 449 -57.24 25.34 -22.50
CA ALA A 449 -57.71 24.23 -21.68
C ALA A 449 -58.92 24.62 -20.83
N VAL A 450 -58.86 25.77 -20.16
CA VAL A 450 -59.98 26.32 -19.36
C VAL A 450 -61.21 26.56 -20.24
N SER A 451 -61.02 27.04 -21.46
CA SER A 451 -62.13 27.35 -22.37
C SER A 451 -62.80 26.13 -22.96
N ILE A 452 -62.00 25.11 -23.29
CA ILE A 452 -62.50 23.80 -23.69
C ILE A 452 -63.33 23.21 -22.54
N GLY A 453 -62.79 23.24 -21.32
CA GLY A 453 -63.50 22.80 -20.12
C GLY A 453 -64.81 23.56 -19.91
N LEU A 454 -64.80 24.90 -20.06
CA LEU A 454 -66.00 25.72 -19.92
C LEU A 454 -67.03 25.45 -21.03
N ILE A 455 -66.59 25.21 -22.26
CA ILE A 455 -67.48 24.82 -23.37
C ILE A 455 -68.16 23.49 -23.07
N PHE A 456 -67.41 22.49 -22.59
CA PHE A 456 -68.00 21.21 -22.19
C PHE A 456 -68.90 21.35 -20.97
N LEU A 457 -68.54 22.18 -19.99
CA LEU A 457 -69.38 22.43 -18.82
C LEU A 457 -70.70 23.10 -19.22
N LEU A 458 -70.65 24.12 -20.08
CA LEU A 458 -71.84 24.76 -20.63
C LEU A 458 -72.66 23.78 -21.48
N ASP A 459 -72.01 22.87 -22.21
CA ASP A 459 -72.69 21.80 -22.92
C ASP A 459 -73.41 20.85 -21.93
N LEU A 460 -72.74 20.42 -20.86
CA LEU A 460 -73.33 19.55 -19.83
C LEU A 460 -74.51 20.21 -19.09
N LEU A 461 -74.43 21.52 -18.83
CA LEU A 461 -75.50 22.29 -18.19
C LEU A 461 -76.69 22.57 -19.13
N GLN A 462 -76.50 22.46 -20.45
CA GLN A 462 -77.59 22.55 -21.42
C GLN A 462 -78.36 21.23 -21.47
N ALA A 463 -79.49 21.19 -20.75
CA ALA A 463 -80.49 20.12 -20.84
C ALA A 463 -81.20 20.17 -22.21
N THR A 464 -80.60 19.56 -23.22
CA THR A 464 -81.14 19.44 -24.57
C THR A 464 -80.81 18.07 -25.11
N TRP A 465 -81.76 17.45 -25.82
CA TRP A 465 -81.52 16.20 -26.55
C TRP A 465 -80.61 16.48 -27.74
N LYS A 466 -79.41 15.89 -27.74
CA LYS A 466 -78.33 16.28 -28.68
C LYS A 466 -78.06 15.23 -29.74
N THR A 467 -78.36 13.97 -29.47
CA THR A 467 -78.32 12.91 -30.48
C THR A 467 -79.66 12.23 -30.62
N TYR A 468 -79.81 11.52 -31.72
CA TYR A 468 -80.97 10.69 -31.99
C TYR A 468 -81.15 9.62 -30.91
N GLU A 469 -80.06 9.02 -30.44
CA GLU A 469 -80.08 8.05 -29.34
C GLU A 469 -80.48 8.68 -28.00
N ASP A 470 -80.08 9.94 -27.74
CA ASP A 470 -80.51 10.66 -26.53
C ASP A 470 -82.05 10.80 -26.51
N VAL A 471 -82.67 11.07 -27.67
CA VAL A 471 -84.14 11.20 -27.83
C VAL A 471 -84.85 9.86 -27.64
N GLU A 472 -84.37 8.77 -28.29
CA GLU A 472 -84.96 7.43 -28.17
C GLU A 472 -84.86 6.85 -26.75
N ARG A 473 -83.79 7.18 -26.02
CA ARG A 473 -83.64 6.78 -24.60
C ARG A 473 -84.54 7.58 -23.67
N GLY A 474 -84.75 8.86 -23.97
CA GLY A 474 -85.50 9.79 -23.15
C GLY A 474 -87.02 9.70 -23.28
N LEU A 475 -87.51 9.21 -24.43
CA LEU A 475 -88.92 9.14 -24.75
C LEU A 475 -89.31 7.68 -25.07
N PRO A 476 -90.45 7.19 -24.58
CA PRO A 476 -90.91 5.81 -24.83
C PRO A 476 -91.46 5.59 -26.26
N VAL A 477 -91.06 6.42 -27.22
CA VAL A 477 -91.51 6.36 -28.62
C VAL A 477 -90.32 6.24 -29.56
N PRO A 478 -90.43 5.42 -30.63
CA PRO A 478 -89.38 5.29 -31.62
C PRO A 478 -89.25 6.60 -32.40
N ALA A 479 -88.02 7.07 -32.61
CA ALA A 479 -87.82 8.23 -33.46
C ALA A 479 -88.01 7.83 -34.94
N LEU A 480 -88.81 8.59 -35.68
CA LEU A 480 -89.25 8.21 -37.04
C LEU A 480 -88.28 8.71 -38.13
N GLY A 481 -87.32 9.56 -37.77
CA GLY A 481 -86.32 10.13 -38.67
C GLY A 481 -85.88 11.52 -38.22
N GLY A 482 -84.70 11.94 -38.65
CA GLY A 482 -84.17 13.28 -38.41
C GLY A 482 -84.37 14.17 -39.65
N VAL A 483 -84.93 15.36 -39.47
CA VAL A 483 -84.92 16.40 -40.51
C VAL A 483 -83.68 17.25 -40.32
N ALA A 484 -82.86 17.38 -41.37
CA ALA A 484 -81.72 18.29 -41.33
C ALA A 484 -82.23 19.72 -41.14
N HIS A 485 -81.68 20.44 -40.15
CA HIS A 485 -81.99 21.85 -39.98
C HIS A 485 -81.44 22.63 -41.19
N LEU A 486 -82.31 23.24 -41.97
CA LEU A 486 -81.93 24.12 -43.08
C LEU A 486 -81.63 25.50 -42.51
N ASP A 487 -80.35 25.87 -42.49
CA ASP A 487 -79.92 27.21 -42.09
C ASP A 487 -80.52 28.25 -43.05
N LEU A 488 -81.51 29.02 -42.60
CA LEU A 488 -82.04 30.14 -43.37
C LEU A 488 -81.00 31.26 -43.48
N ALA A 489 -81.03 32.04 -44.57
CA ALA A 489 -80.11 33.17 -44.78
C ALA A 489 -80.15 34.18 -43.62
N GLU A 490 -81.31 34.34 -42.96
CA GLU A 490 -81.46 35.18 -41.78
C GLU A 490 -80.73 34.65 -40.54
N ASP A 491 -80.73 33.34 -40.32
CA ASP A 491 -80.08 32.70 -39.18
C ASP A 491 -78.56 32.72 -39.31
N LEU A 492 -78.05 32.53 -40.54
CA LEU A 492 -76.64 32.75 -40.85
C LEU A 492 -76.22 34.21 -40.60
N ALA A 493 -77.07 35.18 -40.96
CA ALA A 493 -76.80 36.60 -40.71
C ALA A 493 -76.86 36.96 -39.21
N ARG A 494 -77.77 36.35 -38.43
CA ARG A 494 -77.83 36.52 -36.96
C ARG A 494 -76.61 35.88 -36.27
N ALA A 495 -76.24 34.67 -36.66
CA ALA A 495 -75.05 34.00 -36.15
C ALA A 495 -73.78 34.78 -36.47
N LYS A 496 -73.65 35.35 -37.69
CA LYS A 496 -72.53 36.22 -38.06
C LYS A 496 -72.50 37.49 -37.20
N ARG A 497 -73.65 38.14 -36.96
CA ARG A 497 -73.76 39.31 -36.08
C ARG A 497 -73.40 38.99 -34.63
N LEU A 498 -73.86 37.87 -34.09
CA LEU A 498 -73.51 37.39 -32.75
C LEU A 498 -72.01 37.09 -32.63
N ARG A 499 -71.42 36.40 -33.62
CA ARG A 499 -69.96 36.15 -33.66
C ARG A 499 -69.18 37.46 -33.69
N VAL A 500 -69.58 38.43 -34.51
CA VAL A 500 -68.94 39.75 -34.59
C VAL A 500 -69.10 40.52 -33.28
N ARG A 501 -70.28 40.50 -32.64
CA ARG A 501 -70.49 41.13 -31.33
C ARG A 501 -69.62 40.50 -30.24
N VAL A 502 -69.59 39.18 -30.15
CA VAL A 502 -68.75 38.47 -29.17
C VAL A 502 -67.28 38.77 -29.43
N ALA A 503 -66.83 38.80 -30.69
CA ALA A 503 -65.48 39.19 -31.05
C ALA A 503 -65.16 40.66 -30.73
N LEU A 504 -66.10 41.58 -30.91
CA LEU A 504 -65.94 42.99 -30.55
C LEU A 504 -65.91 43.18 -29.02
N ILE A 505 -66.78 42.49 -28.28
CA ILE A 505 -66.81 42.54 -26.82
C ILE A 505 -65.51 41.96 -26.26
N SER A 506 -65.04 40.82 -26.78
CA SER A 506 -63.77 40.25 -26.31
C SER A 506 -62.58 41.12 -26.70
N LEU A 507 -62.56 41.72 -27.89
CA LEU A 507 -61.51 42.64 -28.31
C LEU A 507 -61.49 43.92 -27.47
N THR A 508 -62.66 44.51 -27.20
CA THR A 508 -62.76 45.70 -26.34
C THR A 508 -62.38 45.41 -24.90
N PHE A 509 -62.79 44.26 -24.36
CA PHE A 509 -62.33 43.80 -23.04
C PHE A 509 -60.81 43.60 -23.01
N LEU A 510 -60.24 42.96 -24.03
CA LEU A 510 -58.79 42.78 -24.15
C LEU A 510 -58.06 44.13 -24.20
N LEU A 511 -58.53 45.07 -25.04
CA LEU A 511 -57.96 46.41 -25.13
C LEU A 511 -58.09 47.20 -23.83
N LEU A 512 -59.18 47.02 -23.09
CA LEU A 512 -59.39 47.64 -21.78
C LEU A 512 -58.41 47.09 -20.75
N VAL A 513 -58.22 45.76 -20.69
CA VAL A 513 -57.24 45.11 -19.81
C VAL A 513 -55.82 45.56 -20.15
N ILE A 514 -55.45 45.59 -21.43
CA ILE A 514 -54.17 46.13 -21.89
C ILE A 514 -54.03 47.61 -21.50
N GLY A 515 -55.07 48.41 -21.72
CA GLY A 515 -55.07 49.84 -21.40
C GLY A 515 -54.90 50.12 -19.91
N ILE A 516 -55.63 49.42 -19.03
CA ILE A 516 -55.46 49.50 -17.58
C ILE A 516 -54.02 49.14 -17.20
N PHE A 517 -53.47 48.08 -17.79
CA PHE A 517 -52.11 47.64 -17.51
C PHE A 517 -51.05 48.65 -17.95
N VAL A 518 -51.20 49.22 -19.14
CA VAL A 518 -50.30 50.27 -19.66
C VAL A 518 -50.36 51.53 -18.79
N ILE A 519 -51.56 51.95 -18.38
CA ILE A 519 -51.73 53.11 -17.49
C ILE A 519 -51.09 52.83 -16.13
N TRP A 520 -51.21 51.61 -15.59
CA TRP A 520 -50.56 51.25 -14.34
C TRP A 520 -49.03 51.37 -14.40
N ILE A 521 -48.40 50.97 -15.52
CA ILE A 521 -46.95 51.08 -15.73
C ILE A 521 -46.49 52.53 -15.89
N LEU A 522 -47.20 53.31 -16.72
CA LEU A 522 -46.76 54.65 -17.11
C LEU A 522 -47.13 55.72 -16.08
N ASP A 523 -48.34 55.67 -15.53
CA ASP A 523 -48.91 56.68 -14.63
C ASP A 523 -49.97 56.03 -13.70
N PRO A 524 -49.55 55.31 -12.63
CA PRO A 524 -50.46 54.62 -11.72
C PRO A 524 -51.43 55.58 -11.01
N VAL A 525 -51.09 56.88 -10.96
CA VAL A 525 -51.91 57.96 -10.37
C VAL A 525 -53.22 58.19 -11.13
N ARG A 526 -53.27 57.85 -12.42
CA ARG A 526 -54.48 58.00 -13.24
C ARG A 526 -55.52 56.89 -13.03
N LEU A 527 -55.14 55.80 -12.37
CA LEU A 527 -56.08 54.74 -12.01
C LEU A 527 -56.87 55.12 -10.74
N PRO A 528 -58.16 54.72 -10.68
CA PRO A 528 -58.95 54.82 -9.44
C PRO A 528 -58.21 54.19 -8.25
N SER A 529 -58.36 54.78 -7.07
CA SER A 529 -57.65 54.36 -5.84
C SER A 529 -57.80 52.86 -5.55
N TRP A 530 -59.03 52.33 -5.61
CA TRP A 530 -59.31 50.91 -5.38
C TRP A 530 -58.56 49.99 -6.36
N LEU A 531 -58.42 50.40 -7.62
CA LEU A 531 -57.75 49.61 -8.65
C LEU A 531 -56.24 49.69 -8.46
N ARG A 532 -55.72 50.85 -8.07
CA ARG A 532 -54.31 51.02 -7.71
C ARG A 532 -53.93 50.16 -6.51
N ASP A 533 -54.76 50.15 -5.46
CA ASP A 533 -54.52 49.39 -4.24
C ASP A 533 -54.56 47.88 -4.50
N PHE A 534 -55.52 47.44 -5.32
CA PHE A 534 -55.59 46.05 -5.80
C PHE A 534 -54.36 45.67 -6.63
N MET A 535 -53.95 46.52 -7.57
CA MET A 535 -52.74 46.25 -8.35
C MET A 535 -51.51 46.26 -7.45
N SER A 536 -51.37 47.18 -6.49
CA SER A 536 -50.24 47.16 -5.55
C SER A 536 -50.24 45.92 -4.64
N SER A 537 -51.39 45.44 -4.16
CA SER A 537 -51.43 44.24 -3.32
C SER A 537 -51.07 42.97 -4.09
N VAL A 538 -51.44 42.90 -5.37
CA VAL A 538 -51.09 41.80 -6.26
C VAL A 538 -49.64 41.88 -6.76
N PHE A 539 -49.11 43.09 -6.99
CA PHE A 539 -47.83 43.29 -7.67
C PHE A 539 -46.67 43.79 -6.79
N GLN A 540 -46.88 44.24 -5.54
CA GLN A 540 -45.81 44.74 -4.64
C GLN A 540 -45.44 43.80 -3.47
N GLN A 541 -46.05 42.63 -3.28
CA GLN A 541 -45.66 41.71 -2.19
C GLN A 541 -44.34 40.95 -2.40
N GLY A 542 -43.51 41.33 -3.38
CA GLY A 542 -42.22 40.68 -3.69
C GLY A 542 -41.00 41.61 -3.64
N GLY A 543 -41.09 42.73 -2.92
CA GLY A 543 -39.99 43.68 -2.71
C GLY A 543 -38.91 43.12 -1.78
#